data_AF-A0A081C7W0-F1
#
_entry.id   AF-A0A081C7W0-F1
#
_cell.length_a   1.000
_cell.length_b   1.000
_cell.length_c   1.000
_cell.angle_alpha   90.00
_cell.angle_beta   90.00
_cell.angle_gamma   90.00
#
_symmetry.space_group_name_H-M   'P 1'
#
loop_
_entity.id
_entity.type
_entity.pdbx_description
1 polymer ?
#
loop_
_entity_poly.entity_id
_entity_poly.type
_entity_poly.pdbx_seq_one_letter_code
_entity_poly.pdbx_strand_id
1 'polypeptide(L)'
;MKYKIFIGMREIAGYYTNLSKGFRAKGHDVTLFDSVPHPFQYERDAETLPPLLKAYSYFAGLRSQRPKKFMMRQIVYLIASYVSKGLFFLYSLFRYDAYIFSFGTSFFPKNFDLLILKIFRKKVICNIAHGSEARPIYINGAYRHPDPQSSLSTQRIIQDSSRMKHKIKFIERHASLVIAAPLSSQFIKGKVINSFFLGIPFSKKTTVCFKNRKTDIVRILHSPSHPVAKGTHLIRQAITALRNRGYAIDYVEVIGQPHDVVLKELERCDFVVDQVYSDTPMAGFATEAAFYGKPAVVGGYGWAMLKNILPPHIFPPSQICHPDTIEEAIEQLIANPDYCLELSKRAHEFVTAHWRAELVAENYIRLLEGNILDEWWLDPNTVVYVNGMGLSERDAQNLVAEVVRYGGASALQLDDKPQLKQKFLEFANIIFG
;
A
#
# COMPACT_ATOMS: atom_id res chain seq x y z
N MET A 1 12.33 23.90 -12.22
CA MET A 1 12.86 23.06 -13.33
C MET A 1 11.72 22.16 -13.83
N LYS A 2 11.52 21.99 -15.15
CA LYS A 2 10.45 21.12 -15.67
C LYS A 2 10.99 19.71 -15.95
N TYR A 3 10.73 18.77 -15.04
CA TYR A 3 11.05 17.36 -15.23
C TYR A 3 10.12 16.66 -16.23
N LYS A 4 10.69 15.72 -16.98
CA LYS A 4 10.00 14.66 -17.71
C LYS A 4 10.06 13.39 -16.88
N ILE A 5 8.92 12.96 -16.34
CA ILE A 5 8.82 11.90 -15.33
C ILE A 5 8.06 10.69 -15.89
N PHE A 6 8.63 9.51 -15.72
CA PHE A 6 7.94 8.25 -15.92
C PHE A 6 7.46 7.71 -14.58
N ILE A 7 6.18 7.34 -14.49
CA ILE A 7 5.58 6.70 -13.31
C ILE A 7 5.01 5.34 -13.73
N GLY A 8 5.40 4.26 -13.06
CA GLY A 8 4.93 2.91 -13.33
C GLY A 8 5.53 1.90 -12.35
N MET A 9 5.49 0.59 -12.57
CA MET A 9 4.78 -0.14 -13.60
C MET A 9 3.42 -0.66 -13.09
N ARG A 10 3.01 -0.27 -11.88
CA ARG A 10 1.76 -0.72 -11.26
C ARG A 10 0.99 0.45 -10.64
N GLU A 11 -0.30 0.52 -10.92
CA GLU A 11 -1.20 1.37 -10.16
C GLU A 11 -1.54 0.72 -8.81
N ILE A 12 -1.59 1.51 -7.75
CA ILE A 12 -1.94 1.07 -6.40
C ILE A 12 -3.08 1.95 -5.89
N ALA A 13 -4.30 1.45 -6.05
CA ALA A 13 -5.50 2.10 -5.54
C ALA A 13 -5.65 3.60 -5.92
N GLY A 14 -5.15 4.02 -7.08
CA GLY A 14 -5.20 5.40 -7.56
C GLY A 14 -4.09 6.31 -7.01
N TYR A 15 -3.15 5.80 -6.21
CA TYR A 15 -2.00 6.56 -5.71
C TYR A 15 -1.23 7.23 -6.85
N TYR A 16 -0.90 6.50 -7.91
CA TYR A 16 -0.02 7.02 -8.95
C TYR A 16 -0.76 7.86 -9.98
N THR A 17 -2.03 7.55 -10.25
CA THR A 17 -2.97 8.45 -10.92
C THR A 17 -3.03 9.81 -10.21
N ASN A 18 -3.29 9.85 -8.91
CA ASN A 18 -3.34 11.11 -8.16
C ASN A 18 -1.98 11.82 -8.10
N LEU A 19 -0.88 11.08 -7.92
CA LEU A 19 0.46 11.64 -7.95
C LEU A 19 0.76 12.31 -9.31
N SER A 20 0.39 11.66 -10.42
CA SER A 20 0.57 12.19 -11.77
C SER A 20 -0.20 13.49 -11.99
N LYS A 21 -1.43 13.58 -11.46
CA LYS A 21 -2.25 14.82 -11.49
C LYS A 21 -1.55 15.94 -10.72
N GLY A 22 -0.99 15.63 -9.54
CA GLY A 22 -0.21 16.57 -8.74
C GLY A 22 1.02 17.12 -9.48
N PHE A 23 1.82 16.25 -10.08
CA PHE A 23 2.98 16.66 -10.87
C PHE A 23 2.60 17.53 -12.08
N ARG A 24 1.53 17.17 -12.80
CA ARG A 24 1.02 17.95 -13.93
C ARG A 24 0.53 19.34 -13.49
N ALA A 25 -0.16 19.42 -12.35
CA ALA A 25 -0.56 20.69 -11.76
C ALA A 25 0.64 21.58 -11.37
N LYS A 26 1.80 20.96 -11.10
CA LYS A 26 3.09 21.65 -10.87
C LYS A 26 3.89 21.92 -12.15
N GLY A 27 3.30 21.68 -13.33
CA GLY A 27 3.89 22.01 -14.63
C GLY A 27 4.87 20.97 -15.16
N HIS A 28 4.97 19.79 -14.55
CA HIS A 28 5.84 18.70 -15.01
C HIS A 28 5.19 17.87 -16.12
N ASP A 29 6.03 17.29 -16.98
CA ASP A 29 5.60 16.37 -18.03
C ASP A 29 5.65 14.94 -17.49
N VAL A 30 4.52 14.26 -17.46
CA VAL A 30 4.37 12.96 -16.77
C VAL A 30 3.74 11.94 -17.68
N THR A 31 4.39 10.79 -17.81
CA THR A 31 3.80 9.59 -18.40
C THR A 31 3.54 8.57 -17.29
N LEU A 32 2.25 8.29 -17.05
CA LEU A 32 1.80 7.23 -16.15
C LEU A 32 1.54 5.95 -16.96
N PHE A 33 2.11 4.84 -16.52
CA PHE A 33 1.90 3.55 -17.14
C PHE A 33 1.65 2.45 -16.10
N ASP A 34 0.53 1.74 -16.30
CA ASP A 34 0.17 0.58 -15.51
C ASP A 34 0.21 -0.68 -16.38
N SER A 35 1.01 -1.66 -15.96
CA SER A 35 1.23 -2.91 -16.69
C SER A 35 0.15 -3.97 -16.43
N VAL A 36 -0.64 -3.81 -15.36
CA VAL A 36 -1.67 -4.77 -14.95
C VAL A 36 -3.00 -4.05 -14.89
N PRO A 37 -4.03 -4.47 -15.65
CA PRO A 37 -5.34 -3.87 -15.51
C PRO A 37 -5.85 -3.99 -14.07
N HIS A 38 -6.06 -2.86 -13.39
CA HIS A 38 -6.70 -2.86 -12.07
C HIS A 38 -8.19 -3.24 -12.16
N PRO A 39 -8.71 -4.14 -11.29
CA PRO A 39 -10.13 -4.55 -11.30
C PRO A 39 -11.10 -3.40 -11.01
N PHE A 40 -10.71 -2.41 -10.20
CA PHE A 40 -11.56 -1.29 -9.75
C PHE A 40 -11.61 -0.07 -10.68
N GLN A 41 -11.06 -0.18 -11.90
CA GLN A 41 -11.19 0.84 -12.97
C GLN A 41 -10.78 2.28 -12.60
N TYR A 42 -9.65 2.47 -11.91
CA TYR A 42 -9.06 3.80 -11.73
C TYR A 42 -8.78 4.48 -13.08
N GLU A 43 -8.91 5.80 -13.13
CA GLU A 43 -8.63 6.61 -14.33
C GLU A 43 -7.23 6.30 -14.88
N ARG A 44 -7.16 6.07 -16.20
CA ARG A 44 -5.91 5.79 -16.92
C ARG A 44 -5.67 6.81 -18.02
N ASP A 45 -4.41 7.12 -18.21
CA ASP A 45 -3.93 8.00 -19.28
C ASP A 45 -3.82 7.27 -20.65
N ALA A 46 -4.72 6.31 -20.93
CA ALA A 46 -4.61 5.37 -22.04
C ALA A 46 -4.48 6.06 -23.42
N GLU A 47 -5.16 7.18 -23.61
CA GLU A 47 -5.14 7.93 -24.87
C GLU A 47 -3.79 8.63 -25.10
N THR A 48 -3.14 9.07 -24.04
CA THR A 48 -1.85 9.79 -24.08
C THR A 48 -0.62 8.87 -24.03
N LEU A 49 -0.82 7.55 -23.95
CA LEU A 49 0.30 6.61 -23.87
C LEU A 49 1.17 6.63 -25.15
N PRO A 50 2.51 6.60 -25.02
CA PRO A 50 3.43 6.41 -26.13
C PRO A 50 3.09 5.17 -26.99
N PRO A 51 3.27 5.21 -28.32
CA PRO A 51 2.89 4.10 -29.22
C PRO A 51 3.50 2.74 -28.83
N LEU A 52 4.75 2.71 -28.36
CA LEU A 52 5.41 1.47 -27.95
C LEU A 52 4.80 0.87 -26.66
N LEU A 53 4.28 1.70 -25.76
CA LEU A 53 3.53 1.22 -24.60
C LEU A 53 2.14 0.74 -24.99
N LYS A 54 1.47 1.41 -25.93
CA LYS A 54 0.20 0.92 -26.52
C LYS A 54 0.40 -0.45 -27.17
N ALA A 55 1.48 -0.62 -27.95
CA ALA A 55 1.85 -1.90 -28.55
C ALA A 55 2.14 -2.97 -27.49
N TYR A 56 2.91 -2.64 -26.45
CA TYR A 56 3.16 -3.55 -25.34
C TYR A 56 1.86 -4.00 -24.66
N SER A 57 0.97 -3.08 -24.31
CA SER A 57 -0.32 -3.39 -23.69
C SER A 57 -1.21 -4.24 -24.59
N TYR A 58 -1.23 -3.97 -25.90
CA TYR A 58 -1.95 -4.76 -26.89
C TYR A 58 -1.49 -6.21 -26.93
N PHE A 59 -0.18 -6.45 -27.11
CA PHE A 59 0.37 -7.82 -27.15
C PHE A 59 0.27 -8.53 -25.80
N ALA A 60 0.42 -7.81 -24.70
CA ALA A 60 0.23 -8.36 -23.35
C ALA A 60 -1.24 -8.80 -23.12
N GLY A 61 -2.21 -8.02 -23.60
CA GLY A 61 -3.63 -8.36 -23.54
C GLY A 61 -4.02 -9.57 -24.40
N LEU A 62 -3.49 -9.65 -25.63
CA LEU A 62 -3.69 -10.82 -26.51
C LEU A 62 -3.16 -12.10 -25.86
N ARG A 63 -2.04 -12.00 -25.13
CA ARG A 63 -1.44 -13.11 -24.39
C ARG A 63 -2.35 -13.58 -23.23
N SER A 64 -2.94 -12.65 -22.48
CA SER A 64 -3.76 -12.98 -21.30
C SER A 64 -5.14 -13.56 -21.64
N GLN A 65 -5.71 -13.20 -22.80
CA GLN A 65 -7.07 -13.61 -23.17
C GLN A 65 -7.18 -14.98 -23.86
N ARG A 66 -6.08 -15.54 -24.39
CA ARG A 66 -6.14 -16.75 -25.23
C ARG A 66 -5.78 -18.04 -24.47
N PRO A 67 -6.55 -19.14 -24.66
CA PRO A 67 -6.23 -20.43 -24.08
C PRO A 67 -4.87 -20.96 -24.60
N LYS A 68 -4.13 -21.66 -23.72
CA LYS A 68 -2.76 -22.15 -23.97
C LYS A 68 -2.63 -23.14 -25.14
N LYS A 69 -3.73 -23.57 -25.76
CA LYS A 69 -3.77 -24.49 -26.92
C LYS A 69 -3.09 -23.92 -28.18
N PHE A 70 -2.88 -22.60 -28.29
CA PHE A 70 -2.20 -21.96 -29.43
C PHE A 70 -0.76 -21.53 -29.09
N MET A 71 0.10 -22.50 -28.75
CA MET A 71 1.44 -22.26 -28.18
C MET A 71 2.35 -21.35 -29.04
N MET A 72 2.38 -21.55 -30.35
CA MET A 72 3.23 -20.72 -31.24
C MET A 72 2.80 -19.24 -31.26
N ARG A 73 1.50 -18.96 -31.29
CA ARG A 73 0.99 -17.57 -31.24
C ARG A 73 1.25 -16.93 -29.86
N GLN A 74 1.17 -17.73 -28.79
CA GLN A 74 1.53 -17.27 -27.44
C GLN A 74 3.01 -16.87 -27.35
N ILE A 75 3.91 -17.62 -27.97
CA ILE A 75 5.33 -17.27 -28.06
C ILE A 75 5.52 -15.98 -28.87
N VAL A 76 4.85 -15.83 -30.01
CA VAL A 76 4.91 -14.60 -30.82
C VAL A 76 4.45 -13.39 -30.02
N TYR A 77 3.30 -13.46 -29.33
CA TYR A 77 2.81 -12.35 -28.51
C TYR A 77 3.71 -12.06 -27.31
N LEU A 78 4.30 -13.09 -26.71
CA LEU A 78 5.31 -12.93 -25.67
C LEU A 78 6.51 -12.14 -26.19
N ILE A 79 7.10 -12.58 -27.30
CA ILE A 79 8.25 -11.92 -27.94
C ILE A 79 7.88 -10.48 -28.31
N ALA A 80 6.76 -10.26 -29.01
CA ALA A 80 6.31 -8.93 -29.42
C ALA A 80 6.09 -7.99 -28.21
N SER A 81 5.53 -8.51 -27.11
CA SER A 81 5.37 -7.73 -25.88
C SER A 81 6.72 -7.34 -25.26
N TYR A 82 7.69 -8.26 -25.20
CA TYR A 82 9.01 -7.96 -24.65
C TYR A 82 9.84 -7.05 -25.56
N VAL A 83 9.74 -7.21 -26.88
CA VAL A 83 10.38 -6.32 -27.86
C VAL A 83 9.80 -4.91 -27.74
N SER A 84 8.48 -4.76 -27.74
CA SER A 84 7.82 -3.45 -27.59
C SER A 84 8.23 -2.76 -26.29
N LYS A 85 8.26 -3.51 -25.18
CA LYS A 85 8.71 -3.00 -23.88
C LYS A 85 10.21 -2.65 -23.87
N GLY A 86 11.04 -3.45 -24.54
CA GLY A 86 12.47 -3.22 -24.69
C GLY A 86 12.77 -1.96 -25.48
N LEU A 87 12.13 -1.79 -26.64
CA LEU A 87 12.22 -0.58 -27.46
C LEU A 87 11.72 0.65 -26.70
N PHE A 88 10.61 0.52 -25.97
CA PHE A 88 10.13 1.62 -25.12
C PHE A 88 11.13 1.96 -24.03
N PHE A 89 11.70 0.97 -23.34
CA PHE A 89 12.70 1.20 -22.30
C PHE A 89 13.90 1.98 -22.86
N LEU A 90 14.45 1.57 -24.01
CA LEU A 90 15.53 2.29 -24.68
C LEU A 90 15.15 3.73 -25.03
N TYR A 91 13.97 3.93 -25.62
CA TYR A 91 13.43 5.28 -25.88
C TYR A 91 13.31 6.10 -24.59
N SER A 92 12.83 5.48 -23.51
CA SER A 92 12.61 6.13 -22.22
C SER A 92 13.91 6.71 -21.66
N LEU A 93 15.06 6.04 -21.87
CA LEU A 93 16.37 6.49 -21.41
C LEU A 93 16.75 7.87 -21.95
N PHE A 94 16.24 8.26 -23.11
CA PHE A 94 16.50 9.58 -23.70
C PHE A 94 15.34 10.55 -23.52
N ARG A 95 14.16 10.05 -23.14
CA ARG A 95 12.94 10.83 -22.99
C ARG A 95 12.71 11.37 -21.58
N TYR A 96 13.07 10.61 -20.54
CA TYR A 96 12.73 10.96 -19.16
C TYR A 96 13.98 11.28 -18.34
N ASP A 97 13.81 12.23 -17.43
CA ASP A 97 14.84 12.65 -16.46
C ASP A 97 14.76 11.81 -15.19
N ALA A 98 13.55 11.40 -14.82
CA ALA A 98 13.25 10.70 -13.58
C ALA A 98 12.25 9.55 -13.77
N TYR A 99 12.39 8.54 -12.92
CA TYR A 99 11.54 7.36 -12.87
C TYR A 99 11.04 7.15 -11.45
N ILE A 100 9.73 6.99 -11.31
CA ILE A 100 9.09 6.62 -10.05
C ILE A 100 8.48 5.24 -10.24
N PHE A 101 9.12 4.25 -9.62
CA PHE A 101 8.66 2.87 -9.66
C PHE A 101 7.84 2.51 -8.44
N SER A 102 6.78 1.75 -8.66
CA SER A 102 5.84 1.29 -7.66
C SER A 102 5.97 -0.21 -7.39
N PHE A 103 5.56 -0.61 -6.19
CA PHE A 103 5.40 -2.00 -5.80
C PHE A 103 6.68 -2.87 -5.91
N GLY A 104 7.84 -2.21 -5.84
CA GLY A 104 9.14 -2.86 -6.02
C GLY A 104 9.28 -3.55 -7.38
N THR A 105 8.60 -3.02 -8.39
CA THR A 105 8.62 -3.50 -9.78
C THR A 105 9.03 -2.40 -10.73
N SER A 106 9.89 -2.74 -11.69
CA SER A 106 10.31 -1.86 -12.79
C SER A 106 10.08 -2.57 -14.14
N PHE A 107 10.76 -2.15 -15.22
CA PHE A 107 10.44 -2.62 -16.57
C PHE A 107 10.62 -4.13 -16.75
N PHE A 108 11.66 -4.72 -16.15
CA PHE A 108 12.01 -6.11 -16.42
C PHE A 108 12.07 -6.99 -15.15
N PRO A 109 12.01 -8.32 -15.32
CA PRO A 109 12.10 -9.24 -14.20
C PRO A 109 13.33 -9.00 -13.33
N LYS A 110 13.18 -9.17 -12.02
CA LYS A 110 14.23 -8.92 -11.00
C LYS A 110 14.75 -7.47 -10.99
N ASN A 111 14.04 -6.55 -11.63
CA ASN A 111 14.35 -5.12 -11.69
C ASN A 111 15.70 -4.78 -12.33
N PHE A 112 16.24 -5.63 -13.22
CA PHE A 112 17.60 -5.44 -13.73
C PHE A 112 17.81 -4.09 -14.44
N ASP A 113 16.75 -3.49 -14.98
CA ASP A 113 16.78 -2.16 -15.57
C ASP A 113 17.24 -1.06 -14.61
N LEU A 114 17.09 -1.24 -13.29
CA LEU A 114 17.60 -0.28 -12.31
C LEU A 114 19.12 -0.08 -12.43
N LEU A 115 19.87 -1.15 -12.74
CA LEU A 115 21.31 -1.05 -12.98
C LEU A 115 21.61 -0.20 -14.22
N ILE A 116 20.85 -0.43 -15.30
CA ILE A 116 21.01 0.32 -16.55
C ILE A 116 20.65 1.79 -16.32
N LEU A 117 19.53 2.08 -15.67
CA LEU A 117 19.12 3.43 -15.32
C LEU A 117 20.18 4.16 -14.48
N LYS A 118 20.82 3.46 -13.54
CA LYS A 118 21.94 3.98 -12.75
C LYS A 118 23.16 4.30 -13.62
N ILE A 119 23.53 3.45 -14.57
CA ILE A 119 24.62 3.70 -15.54
C ILE A 119 24.33 4.96 -16.37
N PHE A 120 23.08 5.13 -16.81
CA PHE A 120 22.61 6.33 -17.53
C PHE A 120 22.35 7.53 -16.61
N ARG A 121 22.70 7.45 -15.32
CA ARG A 121 22.56 8.51 -14.31
C ARG A 121 21.13 9.04 -14.18
N LYS A 122 20.14 8.19 -14.38
CA LYS A 122 18.72 8.54 -14.20
C LYS A 122 18.39 8.62 -12.72
N LYS A 123 17.53 9.58 -12.36
CA LYS A 123 16.97 9.70 -11.02
C LYS A 123 15.88 8.63 -10.86
N VAL A 124 16.08 7.67 -9.98
CA VAL A 124 15.13 6.56 -9.78
C VAL A 124 14.67 6.51 -8.33
N ILE A 125 13.37 6.70 -8.14
CA ILE A 125 12.69 6.53 -6.86
C ILE A 125 11.92 5.21 -6.91
N CYS A 126 12.24 4.27 -6.02
CA CYS A 126 11.47 3.04 -5.85
C CYS A 126 10.61 3.15 -4.59
N ASN A 127 9.29 3.25 -4.77
CA ASN A 127 8.34 3.21 -3.68
C ASN A 127 7.88 1.77 -3.41
N ILE A 128 8.27 1.25 -2.25
CA ILE A 128 7.93 -0.08 -1.72
C ILE A 128 7.15 0.01 -0.41
N ALA A 129 6.44 1.13 -0.21
CA ALA A 129 5.69 1.43 1.01
C ALA A 129 4.22 1.00 0.97
N HIS A 130 3.78 0.20 -0.02
CA HIS A 130 2.36 -0.23 -0.12
C HIS A 130 2.06 -1.49 0.70
N GLY A 131 2.96 -1.82 1.63
CA GLY A 131 2.77 -2.80 2.67
C GLY A 131 3.25 -4.21 2.33
N SER A 132 3.28 -4.68 1.09
CA SER A 132 3.60 -6.09 0.78
C SER A 132 4.98 -6.34 0.17
N GLU A 133 5.73 -5.29 -0.15
CA GLU A 133 6.88 -5.39 -1.04
C GLU A 133 8.21 -5.55 -0.31
N ALA A 134 8.22 -5.21 0.98
CA ALA A 134 9.37 -5.30 1.87
C ALA A 134 9.16 -6.12 3.16
N ARG A 135 7.91 -6.54 3.43
CA ARG A 135 7.57 -7.38 4.58
C ARG A 135 7.71 -8.87 4.23
N PRO A 136 8.25 -9.70 5.13
CA PRO A 136 8.21 -11.15 4.99
C PRO A 136 6.82 -11.72 4.72
N ILE A 137 6.78 -12.80 3.93
CA ILE A 137 5.53 -13.47 3.55
C ILE A 137 4.84 -14.08 4.76
N TYR A 138 5.61 -14.57 5.74
CA TYR A 138 5.11 -15.22 6.94
C TYR A 138 4.36 -14.31 7.93
N ILE A 139 4.38 -12.99 7.70
CA ILE A 139 3.60 -12.02 8.48
C ILE A 139 2.76 -11.11 7.56
N ASN A 140 2.43 -11.59 6.37
CA ASN A 140 1.63 -10.87 5.40
C ASN A 140 0.35 -11.66 5.07
N GLY A 141 -0.76 -11.23 5.67
CA GLY A 141 -2.08 -11.84 5.51
C GLY A 141 -2.68 -11.75 4.11
N ALA A 142 -2.14 -10.91 3.22
CA ALA A 142 -2.57 -10.88 1.82
C ALA A 142 -2.19 -12.17 1.06
N TYR A 143 -1.27 -12.98 1.60
CA TYR A 143 -0.92 -14.30 1.05
C TYR A 143 -1.73 -15.45 1.66
N ARG A 144 -2.66 -15.16 2.60
CA ARG A 144 -3.58 -16.16 3.13
C ARG A 144 -4.76 -16.35 2.19
N HIS A 145 -5.07 -17.61 1.94
CA HIS A 145 -6.29 -17.99 1.27
C HIS A 145 -7.39 -18.26 2.30
N PRO A 146 -8.66 -17.88 2.05
CA PRO A 146 -9.78 -18.22 2.93
C PRO A 146 -9.90 -19.73 3.16
N ASP A 147 -9.55 -20.54 2.16
CA ASP A 147 -9.40 -21.99 2.27
C ASP A 147 -7.97 -22.36 2.70
N PRO A 148 -7.79 -23.00 3.88
CA PRO A 148 -6.48 -23.44 4.37
C PRO A 148 -5.74 -24.37 3.42
N GLN A 149 -6.43 -25.23 2.65
CA GLN A 149 -5.78 -26.15 1.71
C GLN A 149 -5.16 -25.43 0.51
N SER A 150 -5.66 -24.24 0.20
CA SER A 150 -5.18 -23.36 -0.86
C SER A 150 -4.13 -22.35 -0.35
N SER A 151 -3.79 -22.37 0.94
CA SER A 151 -2.73 -21.52 1.48
C SER A 151 -1.35 -21.97 1.00
N LEU A 152 -0.40 -21.03 0.94
CA LEU A 152 0.98 -21.33 0.54
C LEU A 152 1.62 -22.34 1.51
N SER A 153 2.31 -23.34 0.97
CA SER A 153 3.13 -24.23 1.79
C SER A 153 4.27 -23.48 2.46
N THR A 154 4.72 -23.94 3.63
CA THR A 154 5.83 -23.32 4.36
C THR A 154 7.12 -23.24 3.54
N GLN A 155 7.42 -24.27 2.75
CA GLN A 155 8.52 -24.22 1.80
C GLN A 155 8.39 -23.04 0.82
N ARG A 156 7.18 -22.78 0.32
CA ARG A 156 6.94 -21.68 -0.61
C ARG A 156 7.04 -20.31 0.08
N ILE A 157 6.52 -20.19 1.30
CA ILE A 157 6.65 -18.99 2.13
C ILE A 157 8.14 -18.62 2.32
N ILE A 158 8.99 -19.60 2.64
CA ILE A 158 10.44 -19.40 2.80
C ILE A 158 11.09 -18.97 1.47
N GLN A 159 10.79 -19.68 0.38
CA GLN A 159 11.33 -19.35 -0.95
C GLN A 159 10.94 -17.95 -1.41
N ASP A 160 9.67 -17.57 -1.26
CA ASP A 160 9.18 -16.28 -1.70
C ASP A 160 9.67 -15.15 -0.78
N SER A 161 9.84 -15.40 0.52
CA SER A 161 10.51 -14.47 1.46
C SER A 161 11.96 -14.23 1.06
N SER A 162 12.70 -15.29 0.72
CA SER A 162 14.08 -15.17 0.24
C SER A 162 14.15 -14.39 -1.08
N ARG A 163 13.29 -14.70 -2.06
CA ARG A 163 13.21 -13.96 -3.33
C ARG A 163 12.91 -12.48 -3.11
N MET A 164 12.01 -12.16 -2.18
CA MET A 164 11.67 -10.80 -1.82
C MET A 164 12.86 -10.06 -1.23
N LYS A 165 13.58 -10.66 -0.26
CA LYS A 165 14.80 -10.08 0.30
C LYS A 165 15.87 -9.80 -0.77
N HIS A 166 16.09 -10.74 -1.69
CA HIS A 166 17.04 -10.54 -2.80
C HIS A 166 16.60 -9.40 -3.73
N LYS A 167 15.30 -9.29 -4.01
CA LYS A 167 14.73 -8.19 -4.81
C LYS A 167 14.99 -6.83 -4.15
N ILE A 168 14.76 -6.73 -2.84
CA ILE A 168 14.95 -5.48 -2.08
C ILE A 168 16.41 -5.08 -2.06
N LYS A 169 17.31 -6.02 -1.76
CA LYS A 169 18.77 -5.77 -1.80
C LYS A 169 19.22 -5.23 -3.15
N PHE A 170 18.65 -5.73 -4.24
CA PHE A 170 18.94 -5.24 -5.59
C PHE A 170 18.40 -3.82 -5.81
N ILE A 171 17.17 -3.53 -5.37
CA ILE A 171 16.57 -2.19 -5.42
C ILE A 171 17.42 -1.19 -4.63
N GLU A 172 17.77 -1.49 -3.37
CA GLU A 172 18.59 -0.63 -2.51
C GLU A 172 19.94 -0.27 -3.15
N ARG A 173 20.55 -1.22 -3.86
CA ARG A 173 21.86 -1.00 -4.48
C ARG A 173 21.80 -0.11 -5.71
N HIS A 174 20.65 -0.05 -6.40
CA HIS A 174 20.59 0.49 -7.77
C HIS A 174 19.57 1.61 -7.97
N ALA A 175 18.55 1.73 -7.12
CA ALA A 175 17.72 2.93 -7.07
C ALA A 175 18.52 4.13 -6.53
N SER A 176 18.11 5.35 -6.89
CA SER A 176 18.66 6.57 -6.29
C SER A 176 18.10 6.77 -4.89
N LEU A 177 16.80 6.53 -4.71
CA LEU A 177 16.09 6.61 -3.44
C LEU A 177 15.08 5.46 -3.33
N VAL A 178 14.88 4.99 -2.10
CA VAL A 178 13.87 3.98 -1.76
C VAL A 178 12.93 4.60 -0.74
N ILE A 179 11.62 4.46 -0.96
CA ILE A 179 10.58 4.87 -0.03
C ILE A 179 9.99 3.62 0.60
N ALA A 180 9.85 3.60 1.92
CA ALA A 180 9.24 2.48 2.65
C ALA A 180 8.39 2.98 3.83
N ALA A 181 7.46 2.12 4.27
CA ALA A 181 6.70 2.35 5.49
C ALA A 181 7.38 1.61 6.67
N PRO A 182 7.45 2.21 7.86
CA PRO A 182 8.14 1.64 9.01
C PRO A 182 7.75 0.19 9.32
N LEU A 183 6.45 -0.10 9.41
CA LEU A 183 5.96 -1.41 9.84
C LEU A 183 6.00 -2.50 8.75
N SER A 184 6.49 -2.17 7.55
CA SER A 184 6.67 -3.11 6.43
C SER A 184 8.09 -3.16 5.87
N SER A 185 9.08 -2.59 6.58
CA SER A 185 10.46 -2.46 6.10
C SER A 185 11.43 -3.55 6.61
N GLN A 186 10.93 -4.72 7.05
CA GLN A 186 11.73 -5.74 7.73
C GLN A 186 12.94 -6.20 6.91
N PHE A 187 12.79 -6.40 5.59
CA PHE A 187 13.87 -6.86 4.72
C PHE A 187 14.77 -5.75 4.12
N ILE A 188 14.54 -4.49 4.48
CA ILE A 188 15.36 -3.35 4.03
C ILE A 188 16.52 -3.17 4.99
N LYS A 189 17.75 -2.99 4.49
CA LYS A 189 18.95 -2.82 5.32
C LYS A 189 19.39 -1.36 5.43
N GLY A 190 19.32 -0.62 4.33
CA GLY A 190 19.76 0.77 4.24
C GLY A 190 18.71 1.76 4.73
N LYS A 191 19.14 3.01 4.93
CA LYS A 191 18.22 4.13 5.20
C LYS A 191 17.30 4.37 4.00
N VAL A 192 16.06 4.71 4.30
CA VAL A 192 14.99 4.93 3.32
C VAL A 192 14.21 6.18 3.65
N ILE A 193 13.47 6.70 2.67
CA ILE A 193 12.51 7.77 2.90
C ILE A 193 11.26 7.17 3.54
N ASN A 194 10.87 7.71 4.69
CA ASN A 194 9.67 7.31 5.39
C ASN A 194 8.44 7.84 4.65
N SER A 195 7.57 6.92 4.21
CA SER A 195 6.40 7.24 3.38
C SER A 195 5.42 8.21 4.03
N PHE A 196 5.37 8.29 5.36
CA PHE A 196 4.45 9.19 6.07
C PHE A 196 4.71 10.68 5.79
N PHE A 197 5.97 11.06 5.52
CA PHE A 197 6.31 12.44 5.14
C PHE A 197 5.93 12.78 3.69
N LEU A 198 5.72 11.77 2.85
CA LEU A 198 5.29 11.99 1.46
C LEU A 198 3.79 12.10 1.36
N GLY A 199 3.06 11.21 2.05
CA GLY A 199 1.61 11.16 2.06
C GLY A 199 0.98 10.27 0.99
N ILE A 200 -0.35 10.14 1.05
CA ILE A 200 -1.15 9.37 0.10
C ILE A 200 -1.93 10.37 -0.77
N PRO A 201 -1.56 10.56 -2.05
CA PRO A 201 -2.09 11.64 -2.87
C PRO A 201 -3.56 11.41 -3.23
N PHE A 202 -4.36 12.46 -3.11
CA PHE A 202 -5.74 12.50 -3.59
C PHE A 202 -6.06 13.86 -4.20
N SER A 203 -6.85 13.89 -5.27
CA SER A 203 -7.05 15.09 -6.12
C SER A 203 -8.50 15.52 -6.33
N LYS A 204 -9.49 14.82 -5.76
CA LYS A 204 -10.90 15.21 -5.96
C LYS A 204 -11.23 16.44 -5.12
N LYS A 205 -11.81 17.47 -5.73
CA LYS A 205 -12.37 18.62 -5.01
C LYS A 205 -13.57 18.15 -4.19
N THR A 206 -13.47 18.25 -2.88
CA THR A 206 -14.56 17.95 -1.96
C THR A 206 -15.01 19.24 -1.28
N THR A 207 -16.30 19.54 -1.33
CA THR A 207 -16.89 20.56 -0.45
C THR A 207 -17.47 19.84 0.74
N VAL A 208 -16.77 19.89 1.87
CA VAL A 208 -17.19 19.17 3.06
C VAL A 208 -17.99 20.11 3.96
N CYS A 209 -19.20 19.67 4.32
CA CYS A 209 -20.03 20.37 5.29
C CYS A 209 -20.05 19.55 6.58
N PHE A 210 -19.31 20.00 7.59
CA PHE A 210 -19.30 19.38 8.91
C PHE A 210 -20.59 19.72 9.66
N LYS A 211 -21.48 18.74 9.78
CA LYS A 211 -22.71 18.83 10.56
C LYS A 211 -22.81 17.59 11.44
N ASN A 212 -23.32 17.77 12.66
CA ASN A 212 -23.75 16.62 13.45
C ASN A 212 -24.83 15.86 12.68
N ARG A 213 -24.81 14.54 12.82
CA ARG A 213 -25.81 13.68 12.20
C ARG A 213 -27.21 14.10 12.67
N LYS A 214 -28.16 14.13 11.72
CA LYS A 214 -29.55 14.53 11.99
C LYS A 214 -30.44 13.35 12.41
N THR A 215 -29.97 12.13 12.17
CA THR A 215 -30.70 10.88 12.38
C THR A 215 -30.01 10.04 13.43
N ASP A 216 -30.79 9.25 14.16
CA ASP A 216 -30.27 8.26 15.10
C ASP A 216 -29.67 7.04 14.38
N ILE A 217 -30.05 6.80 13.11
CA ILE A 217 -29.46 5.77 12.26
C ILE A 217 -28.07 6.23 11.84
N VAL A 218 -27.05 5.42 12.17
CA VAL A 218 -25.65 5.65 11.80
C VAL A 218 -25.28 4.79 10.59
N ARG A 219 -24.89 5.42 9.49
CA ARG A 219 -24.49 4.76 8.25
C ARG A 219 -22.99 4.49 8.25
N ILE A 220 -22.60 3.22 8.25
CA ILE A 220 -21.21 2.78 8.34
C ILE A 220 -20.81 2.10 7.03
N LEU A 221 -19.74 2.58 6.39
CA LEU A 221 -19.23 2.02 5.15
C LEU A 221 -17.98 1.16 5.38
N HIS A 222 -17.95 -0.02 4.76
CA HIS A 222 -16.77 -0.87 4.66
C HIS A 222 -16.53 -1.25 3.19
N SER A 223 -15.32 -1.03 2.66
CA SER A 223 -14.98 -1.38 1.27
C SER A 223 -13.63 -2.12 1.18
N PRO A 224 -13.59 -3.42 1.53
CA PRO A 224 -12.36 -4.18 1.55
C PRO A 224 -11.93 -4.63 0.15
N SER A 225 -10.70 -4.31 -0.23
CA SER A 225 -10.08 -4.89 -1.44
C SER A 225 -9.73 -6.38 -1.28
N HIS A 226 -9.51 -6.84 -0.04
CA HIS A 226 -9.21 -8.23 0.29
C HIS A 226 -9.90 -8.60 1.62
N PRO A 227 -11.15 -9.10 1.60
CA PRO A 227 -11.98 -9.23 2.81
C PRO A 227 -11.33 -10.01 3.97
N VAL A 228 -10.61 -11.10 3.66
CA VAL A 228 -9.90 -11.89 4.68
C VAL A 228 -8.82 -11.07 5.38
N ALA A 229 -7.86 -10.53 4.62
CA ALA A 229 -6.78 -9.70 5.16
C ALA A 229 -7.31 -8.41 5.83
N LYS A 230 -8.46 -7.89 5.39
CA LYS A 230 -9.09 -6.72 6.01
C LYS A 230 -9.80 -7.04 7.33
N GLY A 231 -9.98 -8.32 7.66
CA GLY A 231 -10.71 -8.75 8.86
C GLY A 231 -12.22 -8.53 8.75
N THR A 232 -12.78 -8.52 7.54
CA THR A 232 -14.20 -8.21 7.29
C THR A 232 -15.16 -9.07 8.10
N HIS A 233 -14.82 -10.34 8.38
CA HIS A 233 -15.65 -11.21 9.22
C HIS A 233 -15.80 -10.69 10.65
N LEU A 234 -14.73 -10.14 11.24
CA LEU A 234 -14.76 -9.54 12.59
C LEU A 234 -15.55 -8.23 12.60
N ILE A 235 -15.42 -7.42 11.53
CA ILE A 235 -16.21 -6.20 11.37
C ILE A 235 -17.71 -6.54 11.32
N ARG A 236 -18.11 -7.54 10.53
CA ARG A 236 -19.51 -8.01 10.47
C ARG A 236 -20.01 -8.53 11.81
N GLN A 237 -19.17 -9.24 12.58
CA GLN A 237 -19.49 -9.70 13.93
C GLN A 237 -19.72 -8.52 14.89
N ALA A 238 -18.80 -7.56 14.93
CA ALA A 238 -18.93 -6.35 15.74
C ALA A 238 -20.21 -5.56 15.41
N ILE A 239 -20.49 -5.36 14.11
CA ILE A 239 -21.72 -4.69 13.66
C ILE A 239 -22.97 -5.44 14.10
N THR A 240 -22.97 -6.78 14.04
CA THR A 240 -24.10 -7.61 14.48
C THR A 240 -24.30 -7.51 15.99
N ALA A 241 -23.22 -7.57 16.78
CA ALA A 241 -23.26 -7.43 18.22
C ALA A 241 -23.82 -6.06 18.64
N LEU A 242 -23.36 -4.98 18.00
CA LEU A 242 -23.84 -3.63 18.27
C LEU A 242 -25.32 -3.45 17.88
N ARG A 243 -25.77 -4.02 16.76
CA ARG A 243 -27.21 -4.05 16.40
C ARG A 243 -28.04 -4.78 17.46
N ASN A 244 -27.56 -5.93 17.95
CA ASN A 244 -28.23 -6.70 19.00
C ASN A 244 -28.31 -5.94 20.33
N ARG A 245 -27.36 -5.04 20.59
CA ARG A 245 -27.36 -4.13 21.74
C ARG A 245 -28.29 -2.91 21.58
N GLY A 246 -28.96 -2.78 20.43
CA GLY A 246 -29.97 -1.75 20.17
C GLY A 246 -29.49 -0.55 19.35
N TYR A 247 -28.24 -0.55 18.86
CA TYR A 247 -27.76 0.54 18.00
C TYR A 247 -28.42 0.49 16.62
N ALA A 248 -28.99 1.63 16.19
CA ALA A 248 -29.56 1.80 14.85
C ALA A 248 -28.43 1.97 13.81
N ILE A 249 -28.00 0.86 13.20
CA ILE A 249 -26.86 0.84 12.27
C ILE A 249 -27.31 0.47 10.86
N ASP A 250 -27.01 1.35 9.90
CA ASP A 250 -27.09 1.09 8.47
C ASP A 250 -25.69 0.74 7.93
N TYR A 251 -25.37 -0.56 7.91
CA TYR A 251 -24.07 -1.06 7.48
C TYR A 251 -24.07 -1.37 5.98
N VAL A 252 -23.13 -0.76 5.26
CA VAL A 252 -22.95 -0.88 3.82
C VAL A 252 -21.59 -1.49 3.52
N GLU A 253 -21.59 -2.53 2.70
CA GLU A 253 -20.37 -3.20 2.27
C GLU A 253 -20.22 -3.15 0.75
N VAL A 254 -19.10 -2.60 0.27
CA VAL A 254 -18.83 -2.44 -1.16
C VAL A 254 -17.61 -3.28 -1.54
N ILE A 255 -17.84 -4.41 -2.21
CA ILE A 255 -16.80 -5.36 -2.62
C ILE A 255 -16.84 -5.59 -4.13
N GLY A 256 -15.68 -5.53 -4.78
CA GLY A 256 -15.55 -5.85 -6.20
C GLY A 256 -16.23 -4.85 -7.14
N GLN A 257 -16.71 -3.72 -6.61
CA GLN A 257 -17.36 -2.67 -7.39
C GLN A 257 -16.33 -1.66 -7.93
N PRO A 258 -16.68 -0.90 -8.98
CA PRO A 258 -15.85 0.20 -9.45
C PRO A 258 -15.66 1.28 -8.37
N HIS A 259 -14.54 2.00 -8.44
CA HIS A 259 -14.16 3.00 -7.43
C HIS A 259 -15.19 4.13 -7.25
N ASP A 260 -15.91 4.50 -8.31
CA ASP A 260 -16.94 5.56 -8.24
C ASP A 260 -18.10 5.21 -7.29
N VAL A 261 -18.42 3.92 -7.12
CA VAL A 261 -19.41 3.44 -6.16
C VAL A 261 -18.95 3.72 -4.74
N VAL A 262 -17.67 3.46 -4.43
CA VAL A 262 -17.09 3.78 -3.12
C VAL A 262 -17.16 5.27 -2.84
N LEU A 263 -16.82 6.10 -3.82
CA LEU A 263 -16.89 7.56 -3.69
C LEU A 263 -18.32 8.07 -3.43
N LYS A 264 -19.33 7.51 -4.11
CA LYS A 264 -20.75 7.84 -3.87
C LYS A 264 -21.22 7.45 -2.47
N GLU A 265 -20.73 6.32 -1.95
CA GLU A 265 -21.06 5.88 -0.59
C GLU A 265 -20.34 6.70 0.48
N LEU A 266 -19.12 7.19 0.22
CA LEU A 266 -18.41 8.13 1.10
C LEU A 266 -19.15 9.46 1.29
N GLU A 267 -19.91 9.91 0.28
CA GLU A 267 -20.75 11.11 0.40
C GLU A 267 -21.92 10.91 1.38
N ARG A 268 -22.34 9.67 1.61
CA ARG A 268 -23.56 9.30 2.34
C ARG A 268 -23.32 8.74 3.73
N CYS A 269 -22.18 8.10 3.98
CA CYS A 269 -21.89 7.49 5.27
C CYS A 269 -21.57 8.53 6.36
N ASP A 270 -21.63 8.13 7.62
CA ASP A 270 -21.17 8.92 8.76
C ASP A 270 -19.67 8.70 9.01
N PHE A 271 -19.25 7.43 9.01
CA PHE A 271 -17.84 7.04 9.12
C PHE A 271 -17.57 5.72 8.41
N VAL A 272 -16.29 5.38 8.28
CA VAL A 272 -15.85 4.13 7.65
C VAL A 272 -15.16 3.21 8.64
N VAL A 273 -15.21 1.91 8.39
CA VAL A 273 -14.34 0.92 9.04
C VAL A 273 -13.40 0.39 7.97
N ASP A 274 -12.10 0.71 8.03
CA ASP A 274 -11.16 0.35 6.97
C ASP A 274 -10.73 -1.11 7.08
N GLN A 275 -10.08 -1.47 8.18
CA GLN A 275 -9.57 -2.81 8.40
C GLN A 275 -9.25 -3.08 9.86
N VAL A 276 -9.24 -4.35 10.23
CA VAL A 276 -8.90 -4.83 11.58
C VAL A 276 -7.39 -4.96 11.78
N TYR A 277 -6.65 -5.29 10.71
CA TYR A 277 -5.23 -5.66 10.78
C TYR A 277 -4.35 -4.74 9.92
N SER A 278 -4.29 -3.47 10.30
CA SER A 278 -3.50 -2.45 9.65
C SER A 278 -2.11 -2.29 10.24
N ASP A 279 -1.19 -1.85 9.40
CA ASP A 279 0.14 -1.36 9.76
C ASP A 279 0.30 0.15 9.45
N THR A 280 -0.80 0.83 9.12
CA THR A 280 -0.88 2.29 8.98
C THR A 280 -2.18 2.82 9.60
N PRO A 281 -2.16 3.94 10.33
CA PRO A 281 -3.37 4.57 10.87
C PRO A 281 -4.34 5.07 9.80
N MET A 282 -3.89 5.31 8.56
CA MET A 282 -4.74 5.80 7.47
C MET A 282 -4.24 5.26 6.13
N ALA A 283 -4.80 4.15 5.66
CA ALA A 283 -4.51 3.61 4.33
C ALA A 283 -5.32 4.34 3.25
N GLY A 284 -5.28 3.86 2.00
CA GLY A 284 -5.96 4.51 0.86
C GLY A 284 -7.46 4.78 1.10
N PHE A 285 -8.23 3.79 1.55
CA PHE A 285 -9.67 3.96 1.79
C PHE A 285 -9.96 4.95 2.92
N ALA A 286 -9.22 4.88 4.03
CA ALA A 286 -9.33 5.85 5.13
C ALA A 286 -8.90 7.27 4.69
N THR A 287 -7.91 7.39 3.80
CA THR A 287 -7.47 8.67 3.22
C THR A 287 -8.60 9.30 2.40
N GLU A 288 -9.22 8.52 1.52
CA GLU A 288 -10.35 8.98 0.73
C GLU A 288 -11.48 9.43 1.66
N ALA A 289 -11.85 8.62 2.66
CA ALA A 289 -12.85 8.98 3.66
C ALA A 289 -12.55 10.33 4.35
N ALA A 290 -11.30 10.55 4.78
CA ALA A 290 -10.89 11.81 5.39
C ALA A 290 -11.06 13.02 4.46
N PHE A 291 -10.79 12.87 3.14
CA PHE A 291 -11.07 13.94 2.18
C PHE A 291 -12.56 14.27 2.03
N TYR A 292 -13.47 13.32 2.32
CA TYR A 292 -14.91 13.56 2.40
C TYR A 292 -15.39 13.98 3.80
N GLY A 293 -14.46 14.21 4.74
CA GLY A 293 -14.79 14.55 6.12
C GLY A 293 -15.37 13.40 6.92
N LYS A 294 -15.07 12.15 6.53
CA LYS A 294 -15.53 10.93 7.20
C LYS A 294 -14.36 10.34 7.98
N PRO A 295 -14.50 10.12 9.30
CA PRO A 295 -13.45 9.51 10.08
C PRO A 295 -13.40 8.00 9.78
N ALA A 296 -12.27 7.37 10.10
CA ALA A 296 -12.05 5.96 9.88
C ALA A 296 -11.72 5.23 11.19
N VAL A 297 -12.34 4.06 11.39
CA VAL A 297 -11.88 3.07 12.38
C VAL A 297 -10.83 2.18 11.74
N VAL A 298 -9.67 2.07 12.38
CA VAL A 298 -8.51 1.32 11.88
C VAL A 298 -7.88 0.49 13.00
N GLY A 299 -8.02 -0.83 12.94
CA GLY A 299 -7.38 -1.76 13.85
C GLY A 299 -5.94 -2.06 13.45
N GLY A 300 -5.07 -2.36 14.41
CA GLY A 300 -3.67 -2.71 14.16
C GLY A 300 -2.84 -2.83 15.44
N TYR A 301 -1.64 -3.40 15.34
CA TYR A 301 -0.79 -3.68 16.51
C TYR A 301 0.29 -2.60 16.73
N GLY A 302 0.77 -1.96 15.66
CA GLY A 302 1.99 -1.15 15.70
C GLY A 302 1.83 0.32 16.13
N TRP A 303 0.75 0.70 16.82
CA TRP A 303 0.45 2.10 17.14
C TRP A 303 1.46 2.75 18.06
N ALA A 304 1.87 2.08 19.14
CA ALA A 304 2.89 2.60 20.06
C ALA A 304 4.22 2.81 19.34
N MET A 305 4.60 1.88 18.47
CA MET A 305 5.82 1.97 17.67
C MET A 305 5.77 3.13 16.69
N LEU A 306 4.68 3.29 15.95
CA LEU A 306 4.52 4.42 15.01
C LEU A 306 4.53 5.76 15.72
N LYS A 307 3.92 5.89 16.90
CA LYS A 307 3.97 7.12 17.71
C LYS A 307 5.37 7.47 18.20
N ASN A 308 6.24 6.47 18.39
CA ASN A 308 7.65 6.70 18.74
C ASN A 308 8.52 7.07 17.53
N ILE A 309 8.14 6.63 16.32
CA ILE A 309 8.88 6.88 15.08
C ILE A 309 8.45 8.21 14.43
N LEU A 310 7.16 8.53 14.48
CA LEU A 310 6.57 9.65 13.76
C LEU A 310 6.36 10.86 14.68
N PRO A 311 6.76 12.07 14.25
CA PRO A 311 6.35 13.30 14.91
C PRO A 311 4.81 13.42 14.97
N PRO A 312 4.23 14.01 16.03
CA PRO A 312 2.78 14.13 16.17
C PRO A 312 2.08 14.81 14.99
N HIS A 313 2.73 15.80 14.36
CA HIS A 313 2.18 16.56 13.23
C HIS A 313 2.14 15.76 11.91
N ILE A 314 2.81 14.60 11.85
CA ILE A 314 2.82 13.71 10.68
C ILE A 314 1.89 12.49 10.90
N PHE A 315 1.44 12.26 12.13
CA PHE A 315 0.59 11.12 12.46
C PHE A 315 -0.87 11.38 12.01
N PRO A 316 -1.40 10.65 11.00
CA PRO A 316 -2.72 10.95 10.46
C PRO A 316 -3.83 10.56 11.48
N PRO A 317 -4.85 11.41 11.70
CA PRO A 317 -5.91 11.14 12.65
C PRO A 317 -6.90 10.06 12.17
N SER A 318 -7.04 9.00 12.95
CA SER A 318 -8.07 7.95 12.79
C SER A 318 -8.49 7.43 14.17
N GLN A 319 -9.64 6.77 14.26
CA GLN A 319 -10.03 5.99 15.43
C GLN A 319 -9.23 4.68 15.41
N ILE A 320 -8.01 4.72 15.93
CA ILE A 320 -7.11 3.57 15.98
C ILE A 320 -7.43 2.68 17.18
N CYS A 321 -7.36 1.35 17.01
CA CYS A 321 -7.61 0.40 18.08
C CYS A 321 -6.75 -0.86 17.97
N HIS A 322 -6.66 -1.63 19.06
CA HIS A 322 -6.16 -3.00 18.95
C HIS A 322 -7.17 -3.83 18.14
N PRO A 323 -6.75 -4.84 17.37
CA PRO A 323 -7.65 -5.69 16.58
C PRO A 323 -8.78 -6.32 17.40
N ASP A 324 -8.48 -6.75 18.63
CA ASP A 324 -9.47 -7.35 19.55
C ASP A 324 -10.49 -6.34 20.08
N THR A 325 -10.21 -5.04 19.93
CA THR A 325 -11.05 -3.93 20.43
C THR A 325 -11.77 -3.17 19.31
N ILE A 326 -11.99 -3.84 18.17
CA ILE A 326 -12.62 -3.20 17.00
C ILE A 326 -14.09 -2.84 17.27
N GLU A 327 -14.80 -3.64 18.07
CA GLU A 327 -16.19 -3.37 18.40
C GLU A 327 -16.32 -2.10 19.23
N GLU A 328 -15.51 -1.93 20.29
CA GLU A 328 -15.51 -0.74 21.14
C GLU A 328 -15.12 0.52 20.34
N ALA A 329 -14.19 0.38 19.39
CA ALA A 329 -13.77 1.48 18.54
C ALA A 329 -14.89 1.94 17.57
N ILE A 330 -15.67 0.99 17.03
CA ILE A 330 -16.86 1.29 16.24
C ILE A 330 -17.94 1.92 17.14
N GLU A 331 -18.18 1.34 18.31
CA GLU A 331 -19.14 1.84 19.29
C GLU A 331 -18.84 3.28 19.69
N GLN A 332 -17.58 3.63 19.92
CA GLN A 332 -17.19 4.99 20.30
C GLN A 332 -17.66 6.04 19.30
N LEU A 333 -17.57 5.77 17.99
CA LEU A 333 -18.04 6.70 16.95
C LEU A 333 -19.57 6.71 16.81
N ILE A 334 -20.24 5.61 17.15
CA ILE A 334 -21.70 5.53 17.20
C ILE A 334 -22.22 6.30 18.41
N ALA A 335 -21.72 6.02 19.60
CA ALA A 335 -22.22 6.55 20.86
C ALA A 335 -21.85 8.03 21.10
N ASN A 336 -20.80 8.54 20.46
CA ASN A 336 -20.33 9.91 20.65
C ASN A 336 -20.29 10.70 19.33
N PRO A 337 -21.43 11.34 18.93
CA PRO A 337 -21.51 12.15 17.71
C PRO A 337 -20.52 13.31 17.67
N ASP A 338 -20.28 13.97 18.81
CA ASP A 338 -19.41 15.14 18.87
C ASP A 338 -17.95 14.73 18.68
N TYR A 339 -17.52 13.61 19.28
CA TYR A 339 -16.19 13.04 19.04
C TYR A 339 -16.03 12.57 17.58
N CYS A 340 -17.07 11.94 17.01
CA CYS A 340 -17.06 11.55 15.59
C CYS A 340 -16.87 12.79 14.69
N LEU A 341 -17.60 13.88 14.96
CA LEU A 341 -17.48 15.15 14.22
C LEU A 341 -16.12 15.82 14.43
N GLU A 342 -15.56 15.79 15.63
CA GLU A 342 -14.22 16.30 15.94
C GLU A 342 -13.15 15.54 15.14
N LEU A 343 -13.20 14.21 15.17
CA LEU A 343 -12.28 13.36 14.42
C LEU A 343 -12.42 13.55 12.91
N SER A 344 -13.65 13.72 12.39
CA SER A 344 -13.90 14.09 11.00
C SER A 344 -13.15 15.35 10.58
N LYS A 345 -13.23 16.42 11.40
CA LYS A 345 -12.58 17.70 11.12
C LYS A 345 -11.06 17.54 11.11
N ARG A 346 -10.51 16.91 12.15
CA ARG A 346 -9.06 16.68 12.28
C ARG A 346 -8.49 15.84 11.14
N ALA A 347 -9.17 14.75 10.77
CA ALA A 347 -8.74 13.90 9.67
C ALA A 347 -8.76 14.66 8.34
N HIS A 348 -9.82 15.44 8.08
CA HIS A 348 -9.93 16.26 6.88
C HIS A 348 -8.89 17.37 6.81
N GLU A 349 -8.69 18.11 7.91
CA GLU A 349 -7.67 19.15 8.03
C GLU A 349 -6.28 18.57 7.76
N PHE A 350 -5.97 17.41 8.35
CA PHE A 350 -4.70 16.74 8.12
C PHE A 350 -4.48 16.39 6.64
N VAL A 351 -5.43 15.69 6.00
CA VAL A 351 -5.21 15.25 4.60
C VAL A 351 -5.20 16.42 3.62
N THR A 352 -5.95 17.49 3.89
CA THR A 352 -5.93 18.70 3.06
C THR A 352 -4.66 19.53 3.25
N ALA A 353 -4.07 19.54 4.45
CA ALA A 353 -2.82 20.23 4.74
C ALA A 353 -1.56 19.47 4.29
N HIS A 354 -1.61 18.14 4.20
CA HIS A 354 -0.42 17.32 3.97
C HIS A 354 -0.49 16.43 2.73
N TRP A 355 -1.65 15.88 2.37
CA TRP A 355 -1.75 14.75 1.44
C TRP A 355 -2.52 15.07 0.15
N ARG A 356 -2.78 16.34 -0.14
CA ARG A 356 -3.26 16.76 -1.46
C ARG A 356 -2.26 16.34 -2.53
N ALA A 357 -2.78 15.89 -3.68
CA ALA A 357 -1.96 15.42 -4.80
C ALA A 357 -0.82 16.39 -5.17
N GLU A 358 -1.08 17.70 -5.15
CA GLU A 358 -0.07 18.72 -5.45
C GLU A 358 1.04 18.81 -4.41
N LEU A 359 0.71 18.66 -3.12
CA LEU A 359 1.68 18.69 -2.02
C LEU A 359 2.52 17.41 -1.98
N VAL A 360 1.90 16.25 -2.19
CA VAL A 360 2.63 15.00 -2.34
C VAL A 360 3.59 15.09 -3.54
N ALA A 361 3.15 15.63 -4.67
CA ALA A 361 4.02 15.84 -5.82
C ALA A 361 5.20 16.77 -5.51
N GLU A 362 4.98 17.87 -4.76
CA GLU A 362 6.08 18.71 -4.26
C GLU A 362 7.09 17.93 -3.43
N ASN A 363 6.63 17.06 -2.53
CA ASN A 363 7.52 16.22 -1.72
C ASN A 363 8.37 15.31 -2.61
N TYR A 364 7.80 14.69 -3.64
CA TYR A 364 8.57 13.91 -4.61
C TYR A 364 9.54 14.79 -5.44
N ILE A 365 9.17 16.03 -5.79
CA ILE A 365 10.07 16.96 -6.49
C ILE A 365 11.29 17.26 -5.60
N ARG A 366 11.08 17.49 -4.30
CA ARG A 366 12.19 17.66 -3.34
C ARG A 366 13.12 16.46 -3.32
N LEU A 367 12.57 15.24 -3.33
CA LEU A 367 13.36 14.01 -3.44
C LEU A 367 14.19 13.98 -4.73
N LEU A 368 13.58 14.34 -5.87
CA LEU A 368 14.27 14.39 -7.15
C LEU A 368 15.37 15.45 -7.17
N GLU A 369 15.19 16.57 -6.49
CA GLU A 369 16.16 17.66 -6.40
C GLU A 369 17.28 17.40 -5.37
N GLY A 370 17.13 16.37 -4.53
CA GLY A 370 18.07 16.09 -3.44
C GLY A 370 17.86 16.97 -2.20
N ASN A 371 16.76 17.72 -2.15
CA ASN A 371 16.38 18.60 -1.05
C ASN A 371 15.61 17.83 0.03
N ILE A 372 16.27 16.82 0.62
CA ILE A 372 15.65 15.89 1.57
C ILE A 372 15.95 16.33 3.00
N LEU A 373 14.91 16.49 3.81
CA LEU A 373 15.05 16.81 5.23
C LEU A 373 15.54 15.59 6.02
N ASP A 374 16.39 15.81 7.02
CA ASP A 374 16.97 14.72 7.80
C ASP A 374 15.92 13.85 8.49
N GLU A 375 14.82 14.47 8.96
CA GLU A 375 13.72 13.78 9.65
C GLU A 375 12.94 12.82 8.72
N TRP A 376 13.05 12.96 7.39
CA TRP A 376 12.37 12.08 6.44
C TRP A 376 13.04 10.71 6.35
N TRP A 377 14.29 10.60 6.79
CA TRP A 377 15.02 9.35 6.76
C TRP A 377 14.58 8.43 7.90
N LEU A 378 14.23 7.22 7.53
CA LEU A 378 14.03 6.10 8.44
C LEU A 378 15.24 5.17 8.35
N ASP A 379 15.73 4.71 9.50
CA ASP A 379 16.61 3.55 9.59
C ASP A 379 15.78 2.28 9.92
N PRO A 380 15.54 1.39 8.94
CA PRO A 380 14.77 0.17 9.16
C PRO A 380 15.39 -0.83 10.15
N ASN A 381 16.63 -0.64 10.59
CA ASN A 381 17.25 -1.48 11.62
C ASN A 381 16.73 -1.13 13.02
N THR A 382 16.17 0.07 13.20
CA THR A 382 15.56 0.52 14.47
C THR A 382 14.11 0.03 14.64
N VAL A 383 13.51 -0.52 13.59
CA VAL A 383 12.10 -0.95 13.61
C VAL A 383 11.98 -2.44 13.91
N VAL A 384 11.47 -2.76 15.10
CA VAL A 384 11.34 -4.12 15.62
C VAL A 384 9.86 -4.54 15.65
N TYR A 385 9.28 -4.79 14.48
CA TYR A 385 7.85 -5.11 14.34
C TYR A 385 7.61 -6.53 13.81
N VAL A 386 6.87 -7.34 14.58
CA VAL A 386 6.66 -8.79 14.31
C VAL A 386 5.24 -9.16 13.92
N ASN A 387 4.21 -8.38 14.27
CA ASN A 387 2.81 -8.77 14.04
C ASN A 387 2.41 -8.76 12.55
N GLY A 388 3.04 -7.90 11.75
CA GLY A 388 2.75 -7.77 10.32
C GLY A 388 1.40 -7.11 10.03
N MET A 389 0.74 -7.56 8.96
CA MET A 389 -0.59 -7.06 8.60
C MET A 389 -1.49 -8.20 8.10
N GLY A 390 -2.80 -7.99 8.17
CA GLY A 390 -3.80 -8.90 7.62
C GLY A 390 -3.98 -10.22 8.36
N LEU A 391 -3.44 -10.35 9.57
CA LEU A 391 -3.43 -11.57 10.37
C LEU A 391 -3.79 -11.27 11.82
N SER A 392 -4.44 -12.23 12.49
CA SER A 392 -4.46 -12.25 13.94
C SER A 392 -3.03 -12.46 14.47
N GLU A 393 -2.75 -11.99 15.69
CA GLU A 393 -1.43 -12.19 16.32
C GLU A 393 -1.09 -13.69 16.37
N ARG A 394 -2.06 -14.51 16.77
CA ARG A 394 -1.91 -15.97 16.84
C ARG A 394 -1.57 -16.58 15.48
N ASP A 395 -2.21 -16.15 14.40
CA ASP A 395 -1.91 -16.68 13.06
C ASP A 395 -0.52 -16.28 12.58
N ALA A 396 -0.07 -15.06 12.88
CA ALA A 396 1.28 -14.61 12.60
C ALA A 396 2.31 -15.41 13.42
N GLN A 397 2.09 -15.61 14.73
CA GLN A 397 2.94 -16.42 15.60
C GLN A 397 3.07 -17.86 15.06
N ASN A 398 1.95 -18.49 14.71
CA ASN A 398 1.93 -19.84 14.17
C ASN A 398 2.73 -19.96 12.87
N LEU A 399 2.60 -19.01 11.94
CA LEU A 399 3.37 -19.00 10.69
C LEU A 399 4.86 -18.85 10.92
N VAL A 400 5.25 -17.93 11.79
CA VAL A 400 6.66 -17.73 12.14
C VAL A 400 7.22 -19.02 12.76
N ALA A 401 6.48 -19.64 13.68
CA ALA A 401 6.88 -20.91 14.29
C ALA A 401 7.00 -22.05 13.27
N GLU A 402 6.10 -22.13 12.29
CA GLU A 402 6.15 -23.12 11.21
C GLU A 402 7.38 -22.91 10.31
N VAL A 403 7.66 -21.67 9.91
CA VAL A 403 8.84 -21.31 9.12
C VAL A 403 10.13 -21.70 9.84
N VAL A 404 10.24 -21.40 11.13
CA VAL A 404 11.43 -21.70 11.94
C VAL A 404 11.58 -23.21 12.15
N ARG A 405 10.49 -23.95 12.41
CA ARG A 405 10.56 -25.42 12.55
C ARG A 405 10.97 -26.10 11.24
N TYR A 406 10.49 -25.60 10.10
CA TYR A 406 10.78 -26.20 8.80
C TYR A 406 12.20 -25.89 8.31
N GLY A 407 12.65 -24.64 8.43
CA GLY A 407 13.90 -24.18 7.82
C GLY A 407 14.95 -23.61 8.78
N GLY A 408 14.72 -23.71 10.09
CA GLY A 408 15.57 -23.11 11.12
C GLY A 408 15.44 -21.58 11.20
N ALA A 409 16.20 -20.96 12.10
CA ALA A 409 16.16 -19.52 12.31
C ALA A 409 16.61 -18.69 11.08
N SER A 410 17.45 -19.26 10.21
CA SER A 410 17.89 -18.61 8.95
C SER A 410 16.78 -18.54 7.90
N ALA A 411 15.74 -19.37 8.00
CA ALA A 411 14.58 -19.32 7.11
C ALA A 411 13.78 -18.01 7.25
N LEU A 412 13.93 -17.30 8.37
CA LEU A 412 13.36 -15.96 8.55
C LEU A 412 13.98 -14.93 7.61
N GLN A 413 15.16 -15.21 7.05
CA GLN A 413 15.93 -14.31 6.19
C GLN A 413 16.30 -13.01 6.92
N LEU A 414 16.72 -13.09 8.19
CA LEU A 414 17.02 -11.93 9.05
C LEU A 414 18.40 -11.99 9.70
N ASP A 415 19.35 -12.76 9.15
CA ASP A 415 20.70 -12.90 9.73
C ASP A 415 21.50 -11.58 9.76
N ASP A 416 21.14 -10.62 8.91
CA ASP A 416 21.67 -9.26 8.89
C ASP A 416 20.95 -8.29 9.87
N LYS A 417 19.94 -8.78 10.60
CA LYS A 417 19.16 -8.04 11.60
C LYS A 417 18.96 -8.88 12.86
N PRO A 418 20.02 -9.12 13.66
CA PRO A 418 19.98 -10.05 14.79
C PRO A 418 18.92 -9.71 15.83
N GLN A 419 18.70 -8.42 16.14
CA GLN A 419 17.68 -8.00 17.10
C GLN A 419 16.25 -8.35 16.62
N LEU A 420 15.93 -8.06 15.36
CA LEU A 420 14.62 -8.38 14.78
C LEU A 420 14.44 -9.90 14.65
N LYS A 421 15.49 -10.62 14.24
CA LYS A 421 15.49 -12.09 14.19
C LYS A 421 15.16 -12.68 15.56
N GLN A 422 15.85 -12.24 16.61
CA GLN A 422 15.62 -12.70 17.98
C GLN A 422 14.18 -12.43 18.42
N LYS A 423 13.63 -11.27 18.08
CA LYS A 423 12.24 -10.91 18.42
C LYS A 423 11.21 -11.78 17.71
N PHE A 424 11.47 -12.23 16.48
CA PHE A 424 10.62 -13.24 15.82
C PHE A 424 10.69 -14.61 16.50
N LEU A 425 11.85 -15.01 17.00
CA LEU A 425 12.00 -16.28 17.71
C LEU A 425 11.25 -16.27 19.05
N GLU A 426 11.37 -15.17 19.80
CA GLU A 426 10.58 -14.91 21.01
C GLU A 426 9.08 -14.91 20.70
N PHE A 427 8.66 -14.19 19.64
CA PHE A 427 7.26 -14.12 19.21
C PHE A 427 6.69 -15.50 18.83
N ALA A 428 7.51 -16.38 18.27
CA ALA A 428 7.13 -17.75 17.94
C ALA A 428 7.16 -18.71 19.15
N ASN A 429 7.53 -18.24 20.35
CA ASN A 429 7.79 -19.06 21.54
C ASN A 429 8.83 -20.17 21.30
N ILE A 430 9.84 -19.91 20.46
CA ILE A 430 10.92 -20.86 20.18
C ILE A 430 12.16 -20.41 20.97
N ILE A 431 12.44 -21.08 22.08
CA ILE A 431 13.69 -20.91 22.83
C ILE A 431 14.73 -21.83 22.20
N PHE A 432 15.77 -21.27 21.58
CA PHE A 432 16.96 -22.04 21.26
C PHE A 432 17.77 -22.18 22.55
N GLY A 433 17.92 -23.42 23.03
CA GLY A 433 18.83 -23.78 24.10
C GLY A 433 20.29 -23.74 23.67
#